data_AF-A0A378FU63-F1
#
_entry.id   AF-A0A378FU63-F1
#
_cell.length_a   1.000
_cell.length_b   1.000
_cell.length_c   1.000
_cell.angle_alpha   90.00
_cell.angle_beta   90.00
_cell.angle_gamma   90.00
#
_symmetry.space_group_name_H-M   'P 1'
#
loop_
_entity.id
_entity.type
_entity.pdbx_description
1 polymer ?
#
loop_
_entity_poly.entity_id
_entity_poly.type
_entity_poly.pdbx_seq_one_letter_code
_entity_poly.pdbx_strand_id
1 'polypeptide(L)'
;MTNKKTTAAPLPLWQYWRGLGGWNFYFLVKFALLWAGYLNFHPMLNLVFLAFLLAPIPREKLHRIRHWIAIPLGFALFWHDTWLPGPESIFSQGSQIAGFSASYIWDLIVRFINWSMVGAFFVLLVLWLFISQWLRVTVFVSAMVVWLAVSPLLPAFILWPSGQPTTAAATTAQANTGANAAAGAASSPANSDIPPQTEPPTSANLTNWLNAFYAAEQKRKTPFPDQLPADAQPFDLLVINICSSPGRILKPPV
;
A
#
# COMPACT_ATOMS: atom_id res chain seq x y z
N MET A 1 -53.74 -42.53 3.69
CA MET A 1 -53.34 -41.35 4.49
C MET A 1 -52.32 -40.56 3.69
N THR A 2 -52.71 -39.41 3.14
CA THR A 2 -51.86 -38.57 2.29
C THR A 2 -50.95 -37.71 3.16
N ASN A 3 -49.63 -37.88 3.01
CA ASN A 3 -48.63 -37.05 3.67
C ASN A 3 -48.70 -35.63 3.09
N LYS A 4 -49.22 -34.67 3.86
CA LYS A 4 -49.12 -33.25 3.52
C LYS A 4 -47.64 -32.85 3.60
N LYS A 5 -47.00 -32.62 2.46
CA LYS A 5 -45.74 -31.87 2.40
C LYS A 5 -46.04 -30.45 2.86
N THR A 6 -45.67 -30.13 4.09
CA THR A 6 -45.68 -28.77 4.62
C THR A 6 -44.68 -27.94 3.80
N THR A 7 -45.17 -27.17 2.84
CA THR A 7 -44.37 -26.14 2.17
C THR A 7 -44.02 -25.07 3.19
N ALA A 8 -42.78 -25.09 3.68
CA ALA A 8 -42.26 -24.07 4.59
C ALA A 8 -42.37 -22.68 3.92
N ALA A 9 -42.96 -21.71 4.64
CA ALA A 9 -43.05 -20.34 4.18
C ALA A 9 -41.64 -19.75 3.94
N PRO A 10 -41.44 -18.94 2.89
CA PRO A 10 -40.15 -18.31 2.64
C PRO A 10 -39.79 -17.40 3.82
N LEU A 11 -38.61 -17.64 4.41
CA LEU A 11 -38.10 -16.84 5.51
C LEU A 11 -37.89 -15.38 5.06
N PRO A 12 -38.10 -14.37 5.94
CA PRO A 12 -37.89 -12.96 5.63
C PRO A 12 -36.45 -12.67 5.17
N LEU A 13 -36.30 -11.75 4.21
CA LEU A 13 -35.01 -11.47 3.54
C LEU A 13 -33.88 -11.10 4.51
N TRP A 14 -34.20 -10.48 5.66
CA TRP A 14 -33.24 -10.14 6.71
C TRP A 14 -32.53 -11.37 7.29
N GLN A 15 -33.19 -12.53 7.36
CA GLN A 15 -32.61 -13.75 7.94
C GLN A 15 -31.54 -14.39 7.03
N TYR A 16 -31.44 -13.99 5.76
CA TYR A 16 -30.40 -14.46 4.84
C TYR A 16 -29.11 -13.64 4.90
N TRP A 17 -29.08 -12.56 5.69
CA TRP A 17 -27.87 -11.78 5.92
C TRP A 17 -26.93 -12.56 6.83
N ARG A 18 -25.89 -13.13 6.23
CA ARG A 18 -24.82 -13.83 6.92
C ARG A 18 -23.60 -12.94 7.04
N GLY A 19 -22.91 -13.03 8.17
CA GLY A 19 -21.64 -12.34 8.36
C GLY A 19 -20.57 -12.83 7.37
N LEU A 20 -19.51 -12.05 7.20
CA LEU A 20 -18.39 -12.36 6.30
C LEU A 20 -17.66 -13.68 6.64
N GLY A 21 -17.79 -14.18 7.88
CA GLY A 21 -17.09 -15.38 8.32
C GLY A 21 -15.57 -15.20 8.23
N GLY A 22 -14.88 -16.15 7.59
CA GLY A 22 -13.43 -16.10 7.38
C GLY A 22 -12.94 -14.93 6.52
N TRP A 23 -13.82 -14.31 5.72
CA TRP A 23 -13.46 -13.10 4.96
C TRP A 23 -13.15 -11.90 5.87
N ASN A 24 -13.62 -11.89 7.12
CA ASN A 24 -13.21 -10.86 8.08
C ASN A 24 -11.70 -10.88 8.30
N PHE A 25 -11.11 -12.06 8.41
CA PHE A 25 -9.68 -12.21 8.58
C PHE A 25 -8.90 -11.73 7.35
N TYR A 26 -9.40 -11.99 6.14
CA TYR A 26 -8.83 -11.46 4.89
C TYR A 26 -8.72 -9.92 4.90
N PHE A 27 -9.79 -9.23 5.29
CA PHE A 27 -9.76 -7.75 5.38
C PHE A 27 -8.88 -7.25 6.52
N LEU A 28 -8.85 -7.94 7.67
CA LEU A 28 -7.96 -7.60 8.78
C LEU A 28 -6.49 -7.69 8.37
N VAL A 29 -6.12 -8.75 7.63
CA VAL A 29 -4.78 -8.89 7.06
C VAL A 29 -4.50 -7.72 6.12
N LYS A 30 -5.42 -7.38 5.20
CA LYS A 30 -5.26 -6.20 4.34
C LYS A 30 -5.05 -4.91 5.13
N PHE A 31 -5.81 -4.68 6.19
CA PHE A 31 -5.67 -3.48 7.01
C PHE A 31 -4.33 -3.45 7.77
N ALA A 32 -3.88 -4.59 8.29
CA ALA A 32 -2.56 -4.69 8.93
C ALA A 32 -1.44 -4.39 7.92
N LEU A 33 -1.54 -4.92 6.69
CA LEU A 33 -0.56 -4.64 5.62
C LEU A 33 -0.63 -3.18 5.14
N LEU A 34 -1.83 -2.61 5.03
CA LEU A 34 -2.04 -1.20 4.70
C LEU A 34 -1.40 -0.30 5.76
N TRP A 35 -1.65 -0.59 7.04
CA TRP A 35 -1.07 0.15 8.16
C TRP A 35 0.45 0.04 8.19
N ALA A 36 1.00 -1.14 7.86
CA ALA A 36 2.43 -1.36 7.75
C ALA A 36 3.05 -0.82 6.43
N GLY A 37 2.25 -0.26 5.51
CA GLY A 37 2.71 0.34 4.26
C GLY A 37 3.06 -0.65 3.14
N TYR A 38 2.65 -1.92 3.26
CA TYR A 38 2.89 -2.96 2.24
C TYR A 38 1.80 -3.08 1.18
N LEU A 39 0.68 -2.38 1.37
CA LEU A 39 -0.51 -2.49 0.53
C LEU A 39 -0.97 -1.12 0.03
N ASN A 40 -1.24 -1.01 -1.27
CA ASN A 40 -1.94 0.12 -1.86
C ASN A 40 -3.43 -0.23 -1.94
N PHE A 41 -4.16 0.06 -0.87
CA PHE A 41 -5.55 -0.37 -0.73
C PHE A 41 -6.48 0.44 -1.63
N HIS A 42 -7.20 -0.23 -2.55
CA HIS A 42 -8.21 0.40 -3.40
C HIS A 42 -9.60 0.30 -2.73
N PRO A 43 -10.12 1.37 -2.11
CA PRO A 43 -11.31 1.24 -1.26
C PRO A 43 -12.57 0.87 -2.03
N MET A 44 -12.75 1.40 -3.24
CA MET A 44 -13.94 1.13 -4.06
C MET A 44 -14.02 -0.33 -4.52
N LEU A 45 -12.92 -0.90 -5.01
CA LEU A 45 -12.88 -2.31 -5.42
C LEU A 45 -13.11 -3.24 -4.22
N ASN A 46 -12.52 -2.91 -3.07
CA ASN A 46 -12.73 -3.66 -1.83
C ASN A 46 -14.16 -3.51 -1.29
N LEU A 47 -14.81 -2.34 -1.48
CA LEU A 47 -16.21 -2.12 -1.12
C LEU A 47 -17.16 -2.92 -2.02
N VAL A 48 -16.92 -2.97 -3.33
CA VAL A 48 -17.68 -3.82 -4.26
C VAL A 48 -17.52 -5.29 -3.89
N PHE A 49 -16.30 -5.73 -3.57
CA PHE A 49 -16.05 -7.10 -3.12
C PHE A 49 -16.74 -7.42 -1.78
N LEU A 50 -16.70 -6.49 -0.83
CA LEU A 50 -17.41 -6.60 0.44
C LEU A 50 -18.93 -6.71 0.22
N ALA A 51 -19.50 -5.87 -0.65
CA ALA A 51 -20.92 -5.91 -1.00
C ALA A 51 -21.32 -7.24 -1.65
N PHE A 52 -20.48 -7.76 -2.55
CA PHE A 52 -20.65 -9.09 -3.14
C PHE A 52 -20.67 -10.21 -2.10
N LEU A 53 -19.81 -10.12 -1.07
CA LEU A 53 -19.76 -11.09 0.02
C LEU A 53 -20.95 -10.99 0.99
N LEU A 54 -21.45 -9.78 1.25
CA LEU A 54 -22.58 -9.52 2.15
C LEU A 54 -23.94 -9.75 1.49
N ALA A 55 -24.01 -9.77 0.15
CA ALA A 55 -25.25 -9.94 -0.58
C ALA A 55 -26.09 -11.11 -0.03
N PRO A 56 -27.36 -10.87 0.39
CA PRO A 56 -28.19 -11.90 1.00
C PRO A 56 -28.62 -12.91 -0.06
N ILE A 57 -28.28 -14.18 0.16
CA ILE A 57 -28.59 -15.27 -0.77
C ILE A 57 -29.38 -16.35 0.00
N PRO A 58 -30.59 -16.73 -0.43
CA PRO A 58 -31.40 -17.70 0.33
C PRO A 58 -30.91 -19.15 0.29
N ARG A 59 -30.12 -19.52 -0.72
CA ARG A 59 -29.75 -20.92 -1.01
C ARG A 59 -28.34 -21.26 -0.52
N GLU A 60 -28.22 -22.31 0.29
CA GLU A 60 -26.93 -22.82 0.80
C GLU A 60 -25.91 -23.15 -0.30
N LYS A 61 -26.37 -23.78 -1.39
CA LYS A 61 -25.49 -24.12 -2.52
C LYS A 61 -24.90 -22.88 -3.17
N LEU A 62 -25.70 -21.81 -3.28
CA LEU A 62 -25.31 -20.57 -3.91
C LEU A 62 -24.34 -19.77 -3.01
N HIS A 63 -24.48 -19.90 -1.69
CA HIS A 63 -23.44 -19.43 -0.76
C HIS A 63 -22.12 -20.15 -0.98
N ARG A 64 -22.10 -21.48 -1.12
CA ARG A 64 -20.85 -22.21 -1.35
C ARG A 64 -20.19 -21.79 -2.67
N ILE A 65 -20.97 -21.69 -3.74
CA ILE A 65 -20.51 -21.21 -5.05
C ILE A 65 -19.93 -19.79 -4.93
N ARG A 66 -20.59 -18.89 -4.20
CA ARG A 66 -20.07 -17.54 -3.95
C ARG A 66 -18.68 -17.59 -3.33
N HIS A 67 -18.42 -18.46 -2.35
CA HIS A 67 -17.09 -18.56 -1.75
C HIS A 67 -16.06 -19.12 -2.73
N TRP A 68 -16.45 -20.10 -3.56
CA TRP A 68 -15.59 -20.62 -4.63
C TRP A 68 -15.21 -19.57 -5.66
N ILE A 69 -16.11 -18.65 -6.00
CA ILE A 69 -15.83 -17.51 -6.90
C ILE A 69 -15.07 -16.40 -6.15
N ALA A 70 -15.39 -16.18 -4.89
CA ALA A 70 -14.76 -15.15 -4.07
C ALA A 70 -13.30 -15.45 -3.77
N ILE A 71 -12.89 -16.73 -3.66
CA ILE A 71 -11.48 -17.11 -3.46
C ILE A 71 -10.57 -16.56 -4.58
N PRO A 72 -10.77 -16.89 -5.88
CA PRO A 72 -9.93 -16.37 -6.95
C PRO A 72 -10.08 -14.85 -7.10
N LEU A 73 -11.30 -14.31 -6.92
CA LEU A 73 -11.52 -12.86 -7.01
C LEU A 73 -10.81 -12.10 -5.88
N GLY A 74 -10.87 -12.63 -4.66
CA GLY A 74 -10.21 -12.08 -3.49
C GLY A 74 -8.70 -12.17 -3.59
N PHE A 75 -8.17 -13.26 -4.16
CA PHE A 75 -6.74 -13.38 -4.45
C PHE A 75 -6.31 -12.37 -5.52
N ALA A 76 -7.04 -12.27 -6.64
CA ALA A 76 -6.75 -11.30 -7.70
C ALA A 76 -6.80 -9.86 -7.17
N LEU A 77 -7.80 -9.53 -6.35
CA LEU A 77 -7.92 -8.22 -5.73
C LEU A 77 -6.80 -7.95 -4.72
N PHE A 78 -6.40 -8.95 -3.93
CA PHE A 78 -5.27 -8.83 -3.01
C PHE A 78 -3.95 -8.61 -3.77
N TRP A 79 -3.75 -9.34 -4.87
CA TRP A 79 -2.60 -9.17 -5.75
C TRP A 79 -2.58 -7.77 -6.36
N HIS A 80 -3.72 -7.28 -6.85
CA HIS A 80 -3.87 -5.93 -7.39
C HIS A 80 -3.59 -4.83 -6.35
N ASP A 81 -4.00 -5.04 -5.11
CA ASP A 81 -3.71 -4.11 -4.01
C ASP A 81 -2.24 -4.17 -3.55
N THR A 82 -1.51 -5.24 -3.90
CA THR A 82 -0.10 -5.40 -3.54
C THR A 82 0.79 -4.82 -4.64
N TRP A 83 1.99 -4.37 -4.28
CA TRP A 83 3.00 -3.91 -5.23
C TRP A 83 3.73 -5.06 -5.97
N LEU A 84 3.06 -6.20 -6.16
CA LEU A 84 3.67 -7.36 -6.80
C LEU A 84 3.82 -7.14 -8.31
N PRO A 85 4.94 -7.56 -8.90
CA PRO A 85 5.16 -7.42 -10.33
C PRO A 85 4.10 -8.23 -11.10
N GLY A 86 3.59 -7.66 -12.20
CA GLY A 86 2.51 -8.26 -12.96
C GLY A 86 2.89 -9.65 -13.50
N PRO A 87 1.93 -10.56 -13.70
CA PRO A 87 2.21 -11.94 -14.13
C PRO A 87 3.06 -11.99 -15.41
N GLU A 88 2.91 -11.02 -16.32
CA GLU A 88 3.70 -10.88 -17.54
C GLU A 88 5.22 -10.78 -17.29
N SER A 89 5.62 -10.06 -16.24
CA SER A 89 7.03 -9.92 -15.86
C SER A 89 7.61 -11.23 -15.30
N ILE A 90 6.78 -12.03 -14.62
CA ILE A 90 7.17 -13.33 -14.07
C ILE A 90 7.31 -14.34 -15.21
N PHE A 91 6.42 -14.32 -16.21
CA PHE A 91 6.49 -15.20 -17.37
C PHE A 91 7.64 -14.83 -18.32
N SER A 92 7.86 -13.53 -18.58
CA SER A 92 8.94 -13.07 -19.45
C SER A 92 10.34 -13.27 -18.86
N GLN A 93 10.47 -13.26 -17.53
CA GLN A 93 11.72 -13.58 -16.81
C GLN A 93 11.79 -15.05 -16.35
N GLY A 94 10.74 -15.84 -16.60
CA GLY A 94 10.63 -17.23 -16.14
C GLY A 94 11.68 -18.16 -16.73
N SER A 95 12.18 -17.88 -17.93
CA SER A 95 13.29 -18.62 -18.55
C SER A 95 14.61 -18.45 -17.79
N GLN A 96 14.81 -17.33 -17.09
CA GLN A 96 15.98 -17.08 -16.24
C GLN A 96 15.88 -17.82 -14.90
N ILE A 97 14.65 -18.00 -14.40
CA ILE A 97 14.36 -18.75 -13.17
C ILE A 97 14.49 -20.28 -13.40
N ALA A 98 14.21 -20.76 -14.61
CA ALA A 98 14.36 -22.17 -14.99
C ALA A 98 15.82 -22.67 -14.95
N GLY A 99 16.81 -21.77 -14.96
CA GLY A 99 18.23 -22.09 -14.79
C GLY A 99 18.71 -22.19 -13.34
N PHE A 100 17.85 -21.91 -12.36
CA PHE A 100 18.24 -21.93 -10.94
C PHE A 100 18.32 -23.35 -10.39
N SER A 101 19.34 -23.61 -9.58
CA SER A 101 19.44 -24.88 -8.84
C SER A 101 18.35 -24.97 -7.78
N ALA A 102 17.84 -26.18 -7.51
CA ALA A 102 16.82 -26.41 -6.49
C ALA A 102 17.28 -25.96 -5.09
N SER A 103 18.59 -26.04 -4.79
CA SER A 103 19.17 -25.55 -3.54
C SER A 103 19.13 -24.03 -3.44
N TYR A 104 19.36 -23.30 -4.54
CA TYR A 104 19.24 -21.84 -4.58
C TYR A 104 17.80 -21.39 -4.45
N ILE A 105 16.85 -22.06 -5.10
CA ILE A 105 15.41 -21.78 -4.94
C ILE A 105 15.00 -21.95 -3.48
N TRP A 106 15.48 -23.00 -2.80
CA TRP A 106 15.21 -23.21 -1.39
C TRP A 106 15.79 -22.10 -0.50
N ASP A 107 17.04 -21.70 -0.74
CA ASP A 107 17.67 -20.57 -0.03
C ASP A 107 16.87 -19.27 -0.22
N LEU A 108 16.40 -19.02 -1.45
CA LEU A 108 15.57 -17.85 -1.75
C LEU A 108 14.23 -17.89 -1.04
N ILE A 109 13.56 -19.05 -1.00
CA ILE A 109 12.30 -19.19 -0.26
C ILE A 109 12.53 -18.89 1.21
N VAL A 110 13.52 -19.53 1.85
CA VAL A 110 13.78 -19.33 3.29
C VAL A 110 14.16 -17.88 3.60
N ARG A 111 14.93 -17.22 2.73
CA ARG A 111 15.31 -15.81 2.90
C ARG A 111 14.20 -14.82 2.54
N PHE A 112 13.25 -15.21 1.70
CA PHE A 112 12.08 -14.42 1.37
C PHE A 112 11.05 -14.43 2.51
N ILE A 113 10.91 -15.54 3.23
CA ILE A 113 10.04 -15.61 4.41
C ILE A 113 10.64 -14.77 5.54
N ASN A 114 9.93 -13.70 5.89
CA ASN A 114 10.21 -12.95 7.11
C ASN A 114 9.45 -13.59 8.30
N TRP A 115 10.18 -14.22 9.22
CA TRP A 115 9.59 -14.87 10.41
C TRP A 115 8.80 -13.93 11.31
N SER A 116 9.16 -12.64 11.37
CA SER A 116 8.40 -11.64 12.11
C SER A 116 7.03 -11.38 11.48
N MET A 117 6.91 -11.39 10.14
CA MET A 117 5.61 -11.30 9.46
C MET A 117 4.77 -12.55 9.68
N VAL A 118 5.38 -13.74 9.68
CA VAL A 118 4.68 -14.99 9.99
C VAL A 118 4.15 -14.98 11.42
N GLY A 119 4.98 -14.54 12.38
CA GLY A 119 4.57 -14.36 13.77
C GLY A 119 3.44 -13.34 13.92
N ALA A 120 3.53 -12.19 13.24
CA ALA A 120 2.49 -11.17 13.24
C ALA A 120 1.17 -11.68 12.66
N PHE A 121 1.22 -12.45 11.56
CA PHE A 121 0.05 -13.09 10.97
C PHE A 121 -0.59 -14.10 11.93
N PHE A 122 0.23 -14.92 12.62
CA PHE A 122 -0.25 -15.86 13.62
C PHE A 122 -0.91 -15.15 14.80
N VAL A 123 -0.29 -14.10 15.34
CA VAL A 123 -0.86 -13.28 16.41
C VAL A 123 -2.18 -12.65 15.97
N LEU A 124 -2.24 -12.10 14.75
CA LEU A 124 -3.47 -11.53 14.19
C LEU A 124 -4.58 -12.59 14.06
N LEU A 125 -4.24 -13.82 13.66
CA LEU A 125 -5.19 -14.92 13.56
C LEU A 125 -5.76 -15.30 14.93
N VAL A 126 -4.90 -15.47 15.94
CA VAL A 126 -5.33 -15.78 17.31
C VAL A 126 -6.18 -14.66 17.89
N LEU A 127 -5.75 -13.41 17.71
CA LEU A 127 -6.49 -12.23 18.15
C LEU A 127 -7.87 -12.14 17.49
N TRP A 128 -7.94 -12.39 16.18
CA TRP A 128 -9.21 -12.42 15.46
C TRP A 128 -10.14 -13.52 15.98
N LEU A 129 -9.64 -14.75 16.19
CA LEU A 129 -10.43 -15.85 16.74
C LEU A 129 -10.96 -15.52 18.14
N PHE A 130 -10.12 -14.92 18.99
CA PHE A 130 -10.49 -14.51 20.34
C PHE A 130 -11.56 -13.40 20.34
N ILE A 131 -11.33 -12.32 19.60
CA ILE A 131 -12.27 -11.18 19.52
C ILE A 131 -13.61 -11.59 18.89
N SER A 132 -13.58 -12.50 17.92
CA SER A 132 -14.79 -12.99 17.23
C SER A 132 -15.78 -13.71 18.16
N GLN A 133 -15.36 -14.09 19.37
CA GLN A 133 -16.25 -14.66 20.38
C GLN A 133 -17.14 -13.61 21.06
N TRP A 134 -16.70 -12.35 21.10
CA TRP A 134 -17.35 -11.27 21.84
C TRP A 134 -18.01 -10.26 20.91
N LEU A 135 -17.33 -9.96 19.80
CA LEU A 135 -17.69 -8.89 18.89
C LEU A 135 -17.98 -9.43 17.49
N ARG A 136 -19.01 -8.87 16.85
CA ARG A 136 -19.29 -9.14 15.43
C ARG A 136 -18.30 -8.37 14.55
N VAL A 137 -17.13 -8.96 14.31
CA VAL A 137 -16.02 -8.37 13.53
C VAL A 137 -16.45 -7.81 12.17
N THR A 138 -17.45 -8.43 11.52
CA THR A 138 -18.03 -7.95 10.26
C THR A 138 -18.47 -6.49 10.30
N VAL A 139 -18.99 -6.03 11.44
CA VAL A 139 -19.42 -4.63 11.61
C VAL A 139 -18.22 -3.70 11.50
N PHE A 140 -17.16 -3.99 12.25
CA PHE A 140 -15.93 -3.19 12.24
C PHE A 140 -15.24 -3.18 10.88
N VAL A 141 -15.12 -4.36 10.25
CA VAL A 141 -14.55 -4.48 8.89
C VAL A 141 -15.35 -3.65 7.90
N SER A 142 -16.68 -3.77 7.90
CA SER A 142 -17.52 -3.00 6.99
C SER A 142 -17.43 -1.49 7.22
N ALA A 143 -17.41 -1.06 8.48
CA ALA A 143 -17.26 0.34 8.84
C ALA A 143 -15.91 0.89 8.39
N MET A 144 -14.82 0.15 8.57
CA MET A 144 -13.49 0.54 8.09
C MET A 144 -13.42 0.64 6.57
N VAL A 145 -13.97 -0.33 5.82
CA VAL A 145 -13.98 -0.26 4.34
C VAL A 145 -14.76 0.96 3.87
N VAL A 146 -15.95 1.20 4.43
CA VAL A 146 -16.78 2.36 4.09
C VAL A 146 -16.08 3.66 4.48
N TRP A 147 -15.48 3.72 5.67
CA TRP A 147 -14.70 4.87 6.11
C TRP A 147 -13.53 5.16 5.17
N LEU A 148 -12.75 4.15 4.79
CA LEU A 148 -11.64 4.32 3.83
C LEU A 148 -12.13 4.74 2.44
N ALA A 149 -13.33 4.33 2.03
CA ALA A 149 -13.92 4.72 0.76
C ALA A 149 -14.49 6.15 0.75
N VAL A 150 -15.02 6.61 1.89
CA VAL A 150 -15.70 7.91 2.01
C VAL A 150 -14.76 9.01 2.52
N SER A 151 -13.75 8.68 3.33
CA SER A 151 -12.80 9.65 3.91
C SER A 151 -12.16 10.62 2.92
N PRO A 152 -11.81 10.24 1.67
CA PRO A 152 -11.27 11.19 0.68
C PRO A 152 -12.31 12.19 0.15
N LEU A 153 -13.61 11.89 0.31
CA LEU A 153 -14.72 12.72 -0.16
C LEU A 153 -15.20 13.71 0.90
N LEU A 154 -14.78 13.51 2.15
CA LEU A 154 -15.18 14.35 3.27
C LEU A 154 -14.17 15.49 3.45
N PRO A 155 -14.63 16.73 3.70
CA PRO A 155 -13.73 17.81 4.06
C PRO A 155 -12.97 17.43 5.33
N ALA A 156 -11.66 17.68 5.38
CA ALA A 156 -10.82 17.32 6.52
C ALA A 156 -11.31 18.00 7.81
N PHE A 157 -12.00 17.24 8.67
CA PHE A 157 -12.34 17.68 10.02
C PHE A 157 -11.18 17.36 10.95
N ILE A 158 -10.43 18.39 11.33
CA ILE A 158 -9.37 18.27 12.34
C ILE A 158 -10.04 18.16 13.71
N LEU A 159 -10.27 16.92 14.15
CA LEU A 159 -10.82 16.63 15.49
C LEU A 159 -9.75 16.55 16.59
N TRP A 160 -8.46 16.62 16.21
CA TRP A 160 -7.34 16.57 17.15
C TRP A 160 -6.13 17.34 16.59
N PRO A 161 -5.57 18.33 17.30
CA PRO A 161 -4.33 18.97 16.90
C PRO A 161 -3.16 18.04 17.26
N SER A 162 -2.82 17.12 16.35
CA SER A 162 -1.57 16.37 16.40
C SER A 162 -0.69 16.75 15.22
N GLY A 163 0.52 17.23 15.50
CA GLY A 163 1.54 17.44 14.49
C GLY A 163 1.96 16.13 13.83
N GLN A 164 1.63 16.00 12.53
CA GLN A 164 2.36 15.29 11.45
C GLN A 164 2.59 13.76 11.56
N PRO A 165 2.82 13.00 10.47
CA PRO A 165 2.35 13.07 9.07
C PRO A 165 1.52 11.83 8.67
N THR A 166 0.51 12.01 7.82
CA THR A 166 0.09 10.96 6.88
C THR A 166 0.00 11.56 5.49
N THR A 167 1.08 11.39 4.72
CA THR A 167 1.10 11.59 3.27
C THR A 167 0.38 10.42 2.60
N ALA A 168 -0.88 10.63 2.23
CA ALA A 168 -1.54 9.86 1.18
C ALA A 168 -2.53 10.77 0.43
N ALA A 169 -2.48 10.68 -0.90
CA ALA A 169 -3.34 11.28 -1.90
C ALA A 169 -3.12 12.78 -2.23
N ALA A 170 -2.56 12.99 -3.42
CA ALA A 170 -2.72 14.19 -4.22
C ALA A 170 -4.21 14.44 -4.50
N THR A 171 -4.67 15.69 -4.36
CA THR A 171 -5.65 16.35 -5.25
C THR A 171 -5.61 17.86 -4.98
N THR A 172 -5.51 18.61 -6.08
CA THR A 172 -5.64 20.05 -6.24
C THR A 172 -6.93 20.61 -5.60
N ALA A 173 -6.79 21.57 -4.68
CA ALA A 173 -7.84 22.54 -4.38
C ALA A 173 -7.20 23.89 -4.03
N GLN A 174 -7.58 24.90 -4.82
CA GLN A 174 -7.15 26.29 -4.76
C GLN A 174 -8.21 27.10 -4.00
N ALA A 175 -7.83 27.85 -2.96
CA ALA A 175 -8.43 29.13 -2.57
C ALA A 175 -7.73 29.77 -1.33
N ASN A 176 -6.88 30.76 -1.62
CA ASN A 176 -6.74 32.10 -1.02
C ASN A 176 -6.99 32.42 0.47
N THR A 177 -5.98 33.16 0.97
CA THR A 177 -5.96 34.31 1.93
C THR A 177 -5.92 34.07 3.44
N GLY A 178 -4.77 34.42 4.04
CA GLY A 178 -4.71 35.34 5.19
C GLY A 178 -4.04 34.85 6.47
N ALA A 179 -2.92 35.51 6.81
CA ALA A 179 -2.36 35.71 8.16
C ALA A 179 -1.37 34.69 8.76
N ASN A 180 -0.09 35.07 8.68
CA ASN A 180 0.97 35.04 9.69
C ASN A 180 0.80 34.12 10.91
N ALA A 181 1.69 33.13 11.02
CA ALA A 181 2.35 32.79 12.28
C ALA A 181 3.72 32.17 12.01
N ALA A 182 4.77 32.91 12.36
CA ALA A 182 6.14 32.43 12.43
C ALA A 182 6.37 31.73 13.79
N ALA A 183 6.99 30.54 13.76
CA ALA A 183 7.85 29.91 14.77
C ALA A 183 7.91 28.40 14.44
N GLY A 184 8.95 27.91 13.76
CA GLY A 184 10.19 27.42 14.38
C GLY A 184 10.16 25.89 14.52
N ALA A 185 11.18 25.08 14.26
CA ALA A 185 12.48 25.24 13.62
C ALA A 185 12.96 23.81 13.33
N ALA A 186 13.48 23.58 12.12
CA ALA A 186 14.55 22.63 11.85
C ALA A 186 15.26 23.11 10.58
N SER A 187 15.90 24.28 10.69
CA SER A 187 16.87 24.74 9.72
C SER A 187 18.07 23.79 9.76
N SER A 188 18.05 22.79 8.88
CA SER A 188 19.30 22.21 8.37
C SER A 188 20.13 23.38 7.80
N PRO A 189 21.47 23.41 7.95
CA PRO A 189 22.27 24.48 7.38
C PRO A 189 21.90 24.63 5.92
N ALA A 190 21.53 25.84 5.50
CA ALA A 190 21.22 26.11 4.11
C ALA A 190 22.46 25.77 3.29
N ASN A 191 22.44 24.59 2.67
CA ASN A 191 23.38 24.29 1.61
C ASN A 191 22.93 25.20 0.47
N SER A 192 23.73 26.20 0.11
CA SER A 192 23.37 27.21 -0.91
C SER A 192 22.98 26.60 -2.26
N ASP A 193 23.30 25.32 -2.46
CA ASP A 193 22.98 24.53 -3.65
C ASP A 193 21.54 24.01 -3.70
N ILE A 194 20.80 23.99 -2.57
CA ILE A 194 19.45 23.42 -2.49
C ILE A 194 18.44 24.52 -2.15
N PRO A 195 17.35 24.69 -2.94
CA PRO A 195 16.31 25.68 -2.62
C PRO A 195 15.70 25.43 -1.24
N PRO A 196 15.43 26.47 -0.44
CA PRO A 196 14.92 26.33 0.91
C PRO A 196 13.55 25.65 0.95
N GLN A 197 13.34 24.79 1.95
CA GLN A 197 12.09 24.05 2.17
C GLN A 197 11.38 24.58 3.42
N THR A 198 10.93 25.84 3.37
CA THR A 198 10.30 26.52 4.51
C THR A 198 8.77 26.50 4.46
N GLU A 199 8.17 26.13 3.33
CA GLU A 199 6.73 26.11 3.14
C GLU A 199 6.09 24.77 3.58
N PRO A 200 4.82 24.76 4.00
CA PRO A 200 4.10 23.51 4.30
C PRO A 200 4.06 22.56 3.09
N PRO A 201 4.12 21.23 3.28
CA PRO A 201 4.22 20.25 2.20
C PRO A 201 2.87 20.00 1.50
N THR A 202 2.32 21.03 0.85
CA THR A 202 1.13 20.93 0.00
C THR A 202 1.52 20.62 -1.44
N SER A 203 0.63 20.06 -2.26
CA SER A 203 0.93 19.75 -3.67
C SER A 203 1.38 20.98 -4.47
N ALA A 204 0.80 22.16 -4.19
CA ALA A 204 1.18 23.41 -4.84
C ALA A 204 2.60 23.83 -4.47
N ASN A 205 2.94 23.80 -3.17
CA ASN A 205 4.26 24.19 -2.69
C ASN A 205 5.35 23.19 -3.13
N LEU A 206 5.05 21.89 -3.18
CA LEU A 206 5.96 20.89 -3.71
C LEU A 206 6.23 21.08 -5.21
N THR A 207 5.19 21.43 -5.99
CA THR A 207 5.35 21.74 -7.42
C THR A 207 6.20 23.00 -7.61
N ASN A 208 5.96 24.04 -6.82
CA ASN A 208 6.73 25.28 -6.85
C ASN A 208 8.20 25.04 -6.47
N TRP A 209 8.44 24.25 -5.41
CA TRP A 209 9.78 23.88 -4.99
C TRP A 209 10.50 23.05 -6.04
N LEU A 210 9.83 22.08 -6.69
CA LEU A 210 10.40 21.29 -7.78
C LEU A 210 10.77 22.16 -8.99
N ASN A 211 9.93 23.12 -9.35
CA ASN A 211 10.23 24.08 -10.41
C ASN A 211 11.43 24.96 -10.05
N ALA A 212 11.52 25.42 -8.80
CA ALA A 212 12.67 26.17 -8.32
C ALA A 212 13.95 25.34 -8.34
N PHE A 213 13.88 24.06 -7.99
CA PHE A 213 14.98 23.11 -8.08
C PHE A 213 15.47 22.96 -9.53
N TYR A 214 14.57 22.74 -10.50
CA TYR A 214 14.96 22.67 -11.91
C TYR A 214 15.58 23.97 -12.42
N ALA A 215 15.03 25.13 -12.03
CA ALA A 215 15.60 26.43 -12.42
C ALA A 215 16.99 26.69 -11.84
N ALA A 216 17.30 26.12 -10.67
CA ALA A 216 18.63 26.17 -10.06
C ALA A 216 19.60 25.20 -10.78
N GLU A 217 19.20 23.94 -10.96
CA GLU A 217 20.04 22.90 -11.58
C GLU A 217 20.39 23.20 -13.04
N GLN A 218 19.48 23.79 -13.81
CA GLN A 218 19.76 24.19 -15.21
C GLN A 218 20.95 25.16 -15.36
N LYS A 219 21.29 25.90 -14.31
CA LYS A 219 22.41 26.85 -14.31
C LYS A 219 23.74 26.18 -13.94
N ARG A 220 23.72 24.96 -13.38
CA ARG A 220 24.92 24.27 -12.91
C ARG A 220 25.66 23.67 -14.09
N LYS A 221 26.95 24.01 -14.19
CA LYS A 221 27.88 23.47 -15.18
C LYS A 221 29.24 23.28 -14.50
N THR A 222 29.94 22.22 -14.88
CA THR A 222 31.34 21.98 -14.48
C THR A 222 32.22 22.35 -15.66
N PRO A 223 32.80 23.57 -15.71
CA PRO A 223 33.66 23.97 -16.81
C PRO A 223 34.95 23.14 -16.78
N PHE A 224 35.28 22.55 -17.91
CA PHE A 224 36.60 21.94 -18.12
C PHE A 224 37.57 23.02 -18.64
N PRO A 225 38.84 23.00 -18.25
CA PRO A 225 39.82 23.92 -18.79
C PRO A 225 40.05 23.63 -20.28
N ASP A 226 40.23 24.68 -21.08
CA ASP A 226 40.46 24.55 -22.53
C ASP A 226 41.78 23.84 -22.86
N GLN A 227 42.75 23.93 -21.95
CA GLN A 227 44.05 23.26 -22.05
C GLN A 227 44.55 22.81 -20.68
N LEU A 228 45.26 21.68 -20.68
CA LEU A 228 45.96 21.18 -19.50
C LEU A 228 47.29 21.94 -19.34
N PRO A 229 47.73 22.22 -18.10
CA PRO A 229 49.04 22.82 -17.86
C PRO A 229 50.17 21.88 -18.30
N ALA A 230 51.34 22.45 -18.61
CA ALA A 230 52.45 21.71 -19.24
C ALA A 230 53.05 20.60 -18.35
N ASP A 231 52.81 20.65 -17.04
CA ASP A 231 53.23 19.69 -16.03
C ASP A 231 52.11 18.68 -15.64
N ALA A 232 50.95 18.73 -16.30
CA ALA A 232 49.86 17.79 -16.06
C ALA A 232 50.29 16.33 -16.27
N GLN A 233 50.01 15.48 -15.28
CA GLN A 233 50.33 14.06 -15.34
C GLN A 233 49.18 13.26 -15.96
N PRO A 234 49.46 12.30 -16.86
CA PRO A 234 48.44 11.40 -17.39
C PRO A 234 47.85 10.48 -16.31
N PHE A 235 46.54 10.24 -16.38
CA PHE A 235 45.85 9.24 -15.56
C PHE A 235 44.64 8.67 -16.31
N ASP A 236 44.21 7.48 -15.93
CA ASP A 236 43.01 6.83 -16.48
C ASP A 236 41.82 6.99 -15.52
N LEU A 237 40.66 7.36 -16.06
CA LEU A 237 39.39 7.42 -15.33
C LEU A 237 38.47 6.29 -15.78
N LEU A 238 38.22 5.33 -14.90
CA LEU A 238 37.25 4.26 -15.12
C LEU A 238 35.95 4.56 -14.36
N VAL A 239 34.87 4.83 -15.09
CA VAL A 239 33.52 4.98 -14.52
C VAL A 239 32.74 3.68 -14.72
N ILE A 240 32.49 2.95 -13.63
CA ILE A 240 31.69 1.72 -13.65
C ILE A 240 30.26 2.06 -13.26
N ASN A 241 29.34 2.00 -14.23
CA ASN A 241 27.91 2.15 -13.96
C ASN A 241 27.28 0.78 -13.70
N ILE A 242 26.80 0.55 -12.48
CA ILE A 242 26.19 -0.72 -12.07
C ILE A 242 24.67 -0.53 -11.99
N CYS A 243 23.92 -1.27 -12.82
CA CYS A 243 22.46 -1.29 -12.76
C CYS A 243 21.96 -1.99 -11.48
N SER A 244 20.87 -1.49 -10.91
CA SER A 244 20.11 -2.16 -9.84
C SER A 244 20.80 -2.27 -8.46
N SER A 245 21.73 -1.38 -8.11
CA SER A 245 22.35 -1.30 -6.77
C SER A 245 21.96 -0.02 -6.00
N PRO A 246 20.73 0.10 -5.47
CA PRO A 246 20.40 1.17 -4.54
C PRO A 246 21.19 0.97 -3.23
N GLY A 247 21.64 2.07 -2.61
CA GLY A 247 22.49 2.05 -1.39
C GLY A 247 21.93 1.30 -0.18
N ARG A 248 20.65 0.87 -0.22
CA ARG A 248 20.03 -0.01 0.77
C ARG A 248 20.53 -1.46 0.71
N ILE A 249 21.04 -1.92 -0.44
CA ILE A 249 21.50 -3.32 -0.64
C ILE A 249 22.83 -3.60 0.06
N LEU A 250 23.62 -2.58 0.39
CA LEU A 250 24.96 -2.72 0.95
C LEU A 250 25.01 -2.71 2.48
N LYS A 251 23.87 -2.76 3.19
CA LYS A 251 23.90 -2.79 4.66
C LYS A 251 24.32 -4.20 5.13
N PRO A 252 25.48 -4.37 5.79
CA PRO A 252 25.85 -5.65 6.37
C PRO A 252 24.86 -6.03 7.48
N PRO A 253 24.57 -7.33 7.68
CA PRO A 253 23.79 -7.78 8.81
C PRO A 253 24.52 -7.42 10.11
N VAL A 254 23.81 -6.75 11.03
CA VAL A 254 24.20 -6.62 12.43
C VAL A 254 23.52 -7.73 13.20
#